data_AF-V7IDJ3-F1
#
_entry.id   AF-V7IDJ3-F1
#
_cell.length_a   1.000
_cell.length_b   1.000
_cell.length_c   1.000
_cell.angle_alpha   90.00
_cell.angle_beta   90.00
_cell.angle_gamma   90.00
#
_symmetry.space_group_name_H-M   'P 1'
#
loop_
_entity.id
_entity.type
_entity.pdbx_description
1 polymer ?
#
loop_
_entity_poly.entity_id
_entity_poly.type
_entity_poly.pdbx_seq_one_letter_code
_entity_poly.pdbx_strand_id
1 'polypeptide(L)'
;MSSDERYLPPQSEDLGSRTGQAAPALWNPNAAACWSLLFSPIFGAALHMFNARAMGDAELEKLNKGFMWGTLAVLVIAILLAIFAGINTNFVGIAALGAWYGAVGRKQVALVKERYGSNYPRRSWGKPILFGVLGIVALYVCIFILAFIAS
;
A
#
# COMPACT_ATOMS: atom_id res chain seq x y z
N MET A 1 -59.88 -9.89 4.77
CA MET A 1 -58.78 -9.90 5.75
C MET A 1 -57.66 -9.09 5.14
N SER A 2 -57.49 -7.84 5.58
CA SER A 2 -56.48 -6.91 5.09
C SER A 2 -55.14 -7.28 5.71
N SER A 3 -54.20 -7.76 4.90
CA SER A 3 -52.82 -8.01 5.34
C SER A 3 -52.13 -6.68 5.59
N ASP A 4 -51.83 -6.42 6.86
CA ASP A 4 -51.12 -5.25 7.37
C ASP A 4 -49.75 -5.06 6.69
N GLU A 5 -49.64 -4.05 5.83
CA GLU A 5 -48.37 -3.54 5.25
C GLU A 5 -47.50 -2.78 6.26
N ARG A 6 -47.86 -2.80 7.56
CA ARG A 6 -47.29 -1.93 8.61
C ARG A 6 -46.00 -2.43 9.24
N TYR A 7 -45.47 -3.58 8.82
CA TYR A 7 -44.18 -4.07 9.29
C TYR A 7 -43.32 -4.57 8.15
N LEU A 8 -42.80 -3.62 7.37
CA LEU A 8 -41.55 -3.85 6.67
C LEU A 8 -40.42 -3.66 7.70
N PRO A 9 -39.54 -4.64 7.93
CA PRO A 9 -38.32 -4.38 8.70
C PRO A 9 -37.60 -3.21 8.02
N PRO A 10 -36.95 -2.30 8.77
CA PRO A 10 -36.13 -1.29 8.14
C PRO A 10 -35.19 -2.02 7.20
N GLN A 11 -35.33 -1.80 5.89
CA GLN A 11 -34.25 -2.10 4.96
C GLN A 11 -33.05 -1.46 5.62
N SER A 12 -32.11 -2.28 6.08
CA SER A 12 -30.81 -1.80 6.48
C SER A 12 -30.34 -1.02 5.27
N GLU A 13 -30.48 0.31 5.34
CA GLU A 13 -29.96 1.20 4.33
C GLU A 13 -28.53 0.71 4.16
N ASP A 14 -28.27 0.19 2.97
CA ASP A 14 -26.92 -0.11 2.57
C ASP A 14 -26.22 1.24 2.60
N LEU A 15 -25.65 1.57 3.76
CA LEU A 15 -24.74 2.68 3.98
C LEU A 15 -23.48 2.50 3.11
N GLY A 16 -23.45 1.47 2.24
CA GLY A 16 -22.65 1.38 1.04
C GLY A 16 -22.98 2.52 0.07
N SER A 17 -22.05 3.49 0.06
CA SER A 17 -21.88 4.55 -0.93
C SER A 17 -22.64 5.85 -0.63
N ARG A 18 -21.90 6.82 -0.08
CA ARG A 18 -22.27 8.25 -0.19
C ARG A 18 -22.27 8.78 -1.64
N THR A 19 -22.06 7.91 -2.64
CA THR A 19 -21.88 8.26 -4.05
C THR A 19 -22.65 7.37 -5.04
N GLY A 20 -23.44 6.38 -4.59
CA GLY A 20 -24.17 5.46 -5.48
C GLY A 20 -23.27 4.52 -6.32
N GLN A 21 -21.95 4.55 -6.13
CA GLN A 21 -21.00 3.65 -6.80
C GLN A 21 -20.66 2.47 -5.89
N ALA A 22 -20.83 1.25 -6.42
CA ALA A 22 -20.40 0.03 -5.75
C ALA A 22 -18.90 0.12 -5.39
N ALA A 23 -18.58 -0.23 -4.14
CA ALA A 23 -17.21 -0.16 -3.65
C ALA A 23 -16.28 -1.09 -4.46
N PRO A 24 -15.14 -0.59 -5.00
CA PRO A 24 -14.22 -1.43 -5.75
C PRO A 24 -13.54 -2.45 -4.82
N ALA A 25 -13.06 -3.55 -5.41
CA ALA A 25 -12.26 -4.51 -4.65
C ALA A 25 -10.87 -3.94 -4.36
N LEU A 26 -10.49 -3.84 -3.08
CA LEU A 26 -9.24 -3.22 -2.62
C LEU A 26 -8.45 -4.17 -1.70
N TRP A 27 -7.13 -3.98 -1.60
CA TRP A 27 -6.38 -4.49 -0.45
C TRP A 27 -6.60 -3.57 0.74
N ASN A 28 -6.67 -4.13 1.94
CA ASN A 28 -6.81 -3.31 3.14
C ASN A 28 -5.60 -2.37 3.29
N PRO A 29 -5.78 -1.03 3.28
CA PRO A 29 -4.67 -0.09 3.25
C PRO A 29 -3.86 -0.07 4.55
N ASN A 30 -4.48 -0.39 5.70
CA ASN A 30 -3.77 -0.57 6.97
C ASN A 30 -2.91 -1.84 6.93
N ALA A 31 -3.47 -2.96 6.46
CA ALA A 31 -2.71 -4.19 6.32
C ALA A 31 -1.54 -4.02 5.34
N ALA A 32 -1.73 -3.28 4.24
CA ALA A 32 -0.64 -2.94 3.31
C ALA A 32 0.48 -2.14 4.00
N ALA A 33 0.14 -1.18 4.87
CA ALA A 33 1.11 -0.45 5.67
C ALA A 33 1.85 -1.37 6.67
N CYS A 34 1.15 -2.29 7.33
CA CYS A 34 1.79 -3.29 8.21
C CYS A 34 2.75 -4.20 7.45
N TRP A 35 2.34 -4.72 6.29
CA TRP A 35 3.22 -5.54 5.44
C TRP A 35 4.45 -4.77 4.92
N SER A 36 4.37 -3.44 4.85
CA SER A 36 5.49 -2.59 4.44
C SER A 36 6.61 -2.52 5.48
N LEU A 37 6.32 -2.83 6.75
CA LEU A 37 7.35 -2.99 7.79
C LEU A 37 8.22 -4.22 7.52
N LEU A 38 7.60 -5.29 7.00
CA LEU A 38 8.30 -6.54 6.69
C LEU A 38 9.00 -6.48 5.33
N PHE A 39 8.31 -5.98 4.30
CA PHE A 39 8.84 -5.96 2.94
C PHE A 39 9.61 -4.68 2.65
N SER A 40 8.90 -3.57 2.46
CA SER A 40 9.48 -2.23 2.29
C SER A 40 8.38 -1.18 2.14
N PRO A 41 8.69 0.11 2.33
CA PRO A 41 7.82 1.21 1.88
C PRO A 41 7.45 1.16 0.38
N ILE A 42 8.32 0.59 -0.48
CA ILE A 42 8.05 0.44 -1.92
C ILE A 42 6.84 -0.49 -2.13
N PHE A 43 6.76 -1.57 -1.36
CA PHE A 43 5.62 -2.50 -1.36
C PHE A 43 4.31 -1.80 -0.98
N GLY A 44 4.32 -1.02 0.09
CA GLY A 44 3.16 -0.24 0.54
C GLY A 44 2.69 0.77 -0.50
N ALA A 45 3.63 1.54 -1.04
CA ALA A 45 3.37 2.53 -2.08
C ALA A 45 2.80 1.88 -3.35
N ALA A 46 3.31 0.72 -3.77
CA ALA A 46 2.78 -0.02 -4.91
C ALA A 46 1.32 -0.47 -4.69
N LEU A 47 1.00 -1.06 -3.53
CA LEU A 47 -0.36 -1.47 -3.21
C LEU A 47 -1.32 -0.28 -3.09
N HIS A 48 -0.86 0.80 -2.47
CA HIS A 48 -1.66 2.02 -2.37
C HIS A 48 -1.87 2.68 -3.74
N MET A 49 -0.89 2.62 -4.65
CA MET A 49 -1.07 3.04 -6.05
C MET A 49 -2.17 2.21 -6.74
N PHE A 50 -2.15 0.89 -6.62
CA PHE A 50 -3.17 0.04 -7.24
C PHE A 50 -4.57 0.22 -6.63
N ASN A 51 -4.64 0.42 -5.31
CA ASN A 51 -5.88 0.78 -4.64
C ASN A 51 -6.41 2.12 -5.15
N ALA A 52 -5.55 3.15 -5.25
CA ALA A 52 -5.94 4.47 -5.76
C ALA A 52 -6.48 4.38 -7.19
N ARG A 53 -5.82 3.59 -8.05
CA ARG A 53 -6.30 3.30 -9.41
C ARG A 53 -7.69 2.67 -9.39
N ALA A 54 -7.91 1.67 -8.53
CA ALA A 54 -9.20 1.00 -8.41
C ALA A 54 -10.30 1.93 -7.86
N MET A 55 -9.94 2.93 -7.05
CA MET A 55 -10.85 3.98 -6.57
C MET A 55 -11.09 5.11 -7.59
N GLY A 56 -10.41 5.11 -8.74
CA GLY A 56 -10.44 6.21 -9.70
C GLY A 56 -9.76 7.50 -9.22
N ASP A 57 -8.91 7.43 -8.19
CA ASP A 57 -8.22 8.59 -7.61
C ASP A 57 -6.84 8.77 -8.26
N ALA A 58 -6.83 9.45 -9.41
CA ALA A 58 -5.63 9.64 -10.23
C ALA A 58 -4.51 10.41 -9.50
N GLU A 59 -4.87 11.36 -8.64
CA GLU A 59 -3.90 12.11 -7.84
C GLU A 59 -3.22 11.21 -6.80
N LEU A 60 -4.01 10.43 -6.06
CA LEU A 60 -3.48 9.51 -5.07
C LEU A 60 -2.66 8.37 -5.72
N GLU A 61 -3.04 7.95 -6.92
CA GLU A 61 -2.26 7.00 -7.72
C GLU A 61 -0.90 7.59 -8.09
N LYS A 62 -0.88 8.80 -8.67
CA LYS A 62 0.35 9.50 -9.08
C LYS A 62 1.30 9.72 -7.90
N LEU A 63 0.77 10.15 -6.75
CA LEU A 63 1.55 10.36 -5.54
C LEU A 63 2.20 9.06 -5.05
N ASN A 64 1.43 7.98 -4.94
CA ASN A 64 1.97 6.69 -4.51
C ASN A 64 2.97 6.11 -5.52
N LYS A 65 2.73 6.28 -6.82
CA LYS A 65 3.70 5.91 -7.87
C LYS A 65 5.01 6.68 -7.71
N GLY A 66 4.93 7.98 -7.41
CA GLY A 66 6.09 8.83 -7.12
C GLY A 66 6.89 8.34 -5.92
N PHE A 67 6.22 8.03 -4.80
CA PHE A 67 6.86 7.45 -3.63
C PHE A 67 7.49 6.08 -3.92
N MET A 68 6.80 5.22 -4.67
CA MET A 68 7.32 3.89 -5.04
C MET A 68 8.67 4.01 -5.76
N TRP A 69 8.75 4.82 -6.81
CA TRP A 69 10.00 5.01 -7.57
C TRP A 69 11.04 5.84 -6.83
N GLY A 70 10.61 6.89 -6.11
CA GLY A 70 11.50 7.72 -5.31
C GLY A 70 12.18 6.93 -4.19
N THR A 71 11.42 6.10 -3.47
CA THR A 71 11.97 5.23 -2.43
C THR A 71 12.85 4.12 -3.01
N LEU A 72 12.53 3.59 -4.20
CA LEU A 72 13.42 2.66 -4.89
C LEU A 72 14.76 3.32 -5.23
N ALA A 73 14.76 4.55 -5.75
CA ALA A 73 15.99 5.28 -6.04
C ALA A 73 16.82 5.54 -4.77
N VAL A 74 16.17 5.98 -3.68
CA VAL A 74 16.82 6.17 -2.38
C VAL A 74 17.42 4.86 -1.85
N LEU A 75 16.71 3.73 -1.98
CA LEU A 75 17.21 2.42 -1.57
C LEU A 75 18.47 2.03 -2.34
N VAL A 76 18.46 2.18 -3.66
CA VAL A 76 19.62 1.88 -4.52
C VAL A 76 20.82 2.75 -4.11
N ILE A 77 20.63 4.06 -3.97
CA ILE A 77 21.69 4.98 -3.54
C ILE A 77 22.22 4.60 -2.16
N ALA A 78 21.34 4.29 -1.20
CA ALA A 78 21.75 3.89 0.14
C ALA A 78 22.62 2.63 0.14
N ILE A 79 22.27 1.62 -0.66
CA ILE A 79 23.06 0.38 -0.80
C ILE A 79 24.44 0.68 -1.38
N LEU A 80 24.50 1.50 -2.44
CA LEU A 80 25.78 1.87 -3.06
C LEU A 80 26.68 2.64 -2.09
N LEU A 81 26.13 3.59 -1.33
CA LEU A 81 26.87 4.35 -0.32
C LEU A 81 27.35 3.45 0.83
N ALA A 82 26.53 2.48 1.25
CA ALA A 82 26.92 1.54 2.30
C ALA A 82 28.07 0.64 1.87
N ILE A 83 28.01 0.10 0.65
CA ILE A 83 29.02 -0.85 0.14
C ILE A 83 30.31 -0.14 -0.28
N PHE A 84 30.23 0.90 -1.12
CA PHE A 84 31.40 1.50 -1.75
C PHE A 84 32.00 2.67 -0.96
N ALA A 85 31.22 3.32 -0.09
CA ALA A 85 31.67 4.46 0.70
C ALA A 85 31.64 4.20 2.22
N GLY A 86 31.20 3.02 2.67
CA GLY A 86 31.14 2.67 4.10
C GLY A 86 30.18 3.55 4.91
N ILE A 87 29.24 4.24 4.27
CA ILE A 87 28.30 5.15 4.95
C ILE A 87 27.18 4.33 5.59
N ASN A 88 26.88 4.60 6.87
CA ASN A 88 25.78 3.96 7.57
C ASN A 88 24.42 4.46 7.08
N THR A 89 23.57 3.55 6.59
CA THR A 89 22.23 3.86 6.05
C THR A 89 21.09 3.15 6.79
N ASN A 90 21.32 2.66 8.02
CA ASN A 90 20.40 1.77 8.75
C ASN A 90 18.98 2.37 8.95
N PHE A 91 18.87 3.70 9.07
CA PHE A 91 17.60 4.37 9.31
C PHE A 91 16.87 4.82 8.03
N VAL A 92 17.47 4.66 6.85
CA VAL A 92 16.88 5.12 5.59
C VAL A 92 15.54 4.43 5.32
N GLY A 93 15.44 3.12 5.58
CA GLY A 93 14.22 2.35 5.35
C GLY A 93 13.05 2.81 6.24
N ILE A 94 13.29 2.98 7.55
CA ILE A 94 12.24 3.41 8.48
C ILE A 94 11.86 4.87 8.27
N ALA A 95 12.82 5.73 7.94
CA ALA A 95 12.56 7.13 7.59
C ALA A 95 11.70 7.24 6.33
N ALA A 96 12.02 6.46 5.29
CA ALA A 96 11.24 6.41 4.06
C ALA A 96 9.80 5.88 4.30
N LEU A 97 9.65 4.87 5.16
CA LEU A 97 8.33 4.37 5.56
C LEU A 97 7.49 5.43 6.29
N GLY A 98 8.09 6.12 7.26
CA GLY A 98 7.45 7.21 7.98
C GLY A 98 7.05 8.36 7.04
N ALA A 99 7.95 8.76 6.14
CA ALA A 99 7.71 9.81 5.16
C ALA A 99 6.55 9.48 4.22
N TRP A 100 6.54 8.27 3.63
CA TRP A 100 5.46 7.83 2.75
C TRP A 100 4.12 7.73 3.49
N TYR A 101 4.11 7.07 4.65
CA TYR A 101 2.87 6.86 5.39
C TYR A 101 2.27 8.18 5.89
N GLY A 102 3.12 9.09 6.38
CA GLY A 102 2.73 10.42 6.82
C GLY A 102 2.20 11.31 5.69
N ALA A 103 2.86 11.29 4.54
CA ALA A 103 2.49 12.14 3.40
C ALA A 103 1.24 11.66 2.65
N VAL A 104 1.12 10.35 2.40
CA VAL A 104 0.09 9.82 1.47
C VAL A 104 -0.60 8.57 2.01
N GLY A 105 0.11 7.65 2.67
CA GLY A 105 -0.46 6.38 3.14
C GLY A 105 -1.67 6.55 4.06
N ARG A 106 -1.57 7.43 5.06
CA ARG A 106 -2.68 7.75 5.98
C ARG A 106 -3.89 8.37 5.29
N LYS A 107 -3.66 9.15 4.23
CA LYS A 107 -4.74 9.78 3.44
C LYS A 107 -5.58 8.71 2.75
N GLN A 108 -4.94 7.70 2.17
CA GLN A 108 -5.66 6.59 1.55
C GLN A 108 -6.49 5.80 2.57
N VAL A 109 -5.93 5.51 3.75
CA VAL A 109 -6.66 4.82 4.83
C VAL A 109 -7.94 5.59 5.20
N ALA A 110 -7.83 6.91 5.38
CA ALA A 110 -8.97 7.76 5.70
C ALA A 110 -10.04 7.74 4.58
N LEU A 111 -9.61 7.90 3.32
CA LEU A 111 -10.52 7.91 2.17
C LEU A 111 -11.26 6.59 1.97
N VAL A 112 -10.59 5.44 2.13
CA VAL A 112 -11.27 4.13 2.02
C VAL A 112 -12.33 4.00 3.11
N LYS A 113 -12.00 4.38 4.36
CA LYS A 113 -12.94 4.34 5.48
C LYS A 113 -14.12 5.29 5.27
N GLU A 114 -13.87 6.49 4.75
CA GLU A 114 -14.90 7.49 4.50
C GLU A 114 -15.85 7.12 3.36
N ARG A 115 -15.31 6.64 2.22
CA ARG A 115 -16.10 6.34 1.02
C ARG A 115 -16.81 4.99 1.07
N TYR A 116 -16.17 3.98 1.67
CA TYR A 116 -16.62 2.59 1.56
C TYR A 116 -16.77 1.87 2.92
N GLY A 117 -16.44 2.54 4.02
CA GLY A 117 -16.52 1.94 5.35
C GLY A 117 -15.60 0.71 5.51
N SER A 118 -16.06 -0.28 6.28
CA SER A 118 -15.32 -1.51 6.59
C SER A 118 -15.73 -2.71 5.74
N ASN A 119 -16.82 -2.60 4.98
CA ASN A 119 -17.49 -3.72 4.29
C ASN A 119 -17.28 -3.71 2.76
N TYR A 120 -16.22 -3.08 2.28
CA TYR A 120 -15.84 -3.16 0.87
C TYR A 120 -15.28 -4.55 0.51
N PRO A 121 -15.42 -4.99 -0.76
CA PRO A 121 -14.85 -6.26 -1.22
C PRO A 121 -13.32 -6.25 -1.11
N ARG A 122 -12.74 -7.31 -0.52
CA ARG A 122 -11.29 -7.39 -0.29
C ARG A 122 -10.60 -8.24 -1.34
N ARG A 123 -9.47 -7.75 -1.87
CA ARG A 123 -8.58 -8.53 -2.73
C ARG A 123 -7.76 -9.54 -1.91
N SER A 124 -7.45 -10.68 -2.52
CA SER A 124 -6.57 -11.71 -1.94
C SER A 124 -5.11 -11.24 -1.83
N TRP A 125 -4.39 -11.74 -0.80
CA TRP A 125 -3.00 -11.35 -0.51
C TRP A 125 -1.92 -12.21 -1.20
N GLY A 126 -2.25 -13.36 -1.77
CA GLY A 126 -1.25 -14.31 -2.28
C GLY A 126 -0.27 -13.70 -3.29
N LYS A 127 -0.77 -13.00 -4.32
CA LYS A 127 0.07 -12.34 -5.32
C LYS A 127 0.96 -11.25 -4.72
N PRO A 128 0.44 -10.25 -3.97
CA PRO A 128 1.29 -9.28 -3.28
C PRO A 128 2.39 -9.93 -2.44
N ILE A 129 2.04 -10.86 -1.55
CA ILE A 129 3.01 -11.49 -0.65
C ILE A 129 4.10 -12.21 -1.45
N LEU A 130 3.73 -12.95 -2.51
CA LEU A 130 4.70 -13.59 -3.39
C LEU A 130 5.69 -12.57 -3.99
N PHE A 131 5.20 -11.45 -4.54
CA PHE A 131 6.07 -10.40 -5.08
C PHE A 131 6.92 -9.72 -4.00
N GLY A 132 6.39 -9.55 -2.79
CA GLY A 132 7.16 -9.05 -1.64
C GLY A 132 8.34 -9.97 -1.30
N VAL A 133 8.09 -11.28 -1.22
CA VAL A 133 9.13 -12.29 -0.97
C VAL A 133 10.16 -12.32 -2.10
N LEU A 134 9.72 -12.36 -3.36
CA LEU A 134 10.62 -12.32 -4.51
C LEU A 134 11.47 -11.04 -4.54
N GLY A 135 10.88 -9.90 -4.15
CA GLY A 135 11.59 -8.63 -4.04
C GLY A 135 12.71 -8.66 -2.99
N ILE A 136 12.45 -9.25 -1.81
CA ILE A 136 13.48 -9.45 -0.78
C ILE A 136 14.60 -10.35 -1.30
N VAL A 137 14.26 -11.48 -1.93
CA VAL A 137 15.26 -12.42 -2.47
C VAL A 137 16.13 -11.73 -3.52
N ALA A 138 15.51 -11.02 -4.47
CA ALA A 138 16.23 -10.28 -5.51
C ALA A 138 17.15 -9.22 -4.89
N LEU A 139 16.69 -8.49 -3.88
CA LEU A 139 17.48 -7.48 -3.17
C LEU A 139 18.74 -8.10 -2.53
N TYR A 140 18.60 -9.20 -1.79
CA TYR A 140 19.75 -9.86 -1.16
C TYR A 140 20.74 -10.43 -2.17
N VAL A 141 20.27 -10.98 -3.29
CA VAL A 141 21.13 -11.43 -4.39
C VAL A 141 21.92 -10.25 -4.96
N CYS A 142 21.27 -9.11 -5.23
CA CYS A 142 21.95 -7.90 -5.72
C CYS A 142 22.99 -7.39 -4.71
N ILE A 143 22.66 -7.31 -3.42
CA ILE A 143 23.59 -6.89 -2.37
C ILE A 143 24.80 -7.82 -2.31
N PHE A 144 24.59 -9.13 -2.36
CA PHE A 144 25.67 -10.13 -2.36
C PHE A 144 26.62 -9.93 -3.56
N ILE A 145 26.07 -9.77 -4.77
CA ILE A 145 26.86 -9.53 -5.98
C ILE A 145 27.67 -8.23 -5.85
N LEU A 146 27.05 -7.14 -5.38
CA LEU A 146 27.73 -5.85 -5.22
C LEU A 146 28.83 -5.90 -4.16
N ALA A 147 28.58 -6.57 -3.03
CA ALA A 147 29.58 -6.75 -1.98
C ALA A 147 30.76 -7.62 -2.46
N PHE A 148 30.49 -8.67 -3.24
CA PHE A 148 31.53 -9.48 -3.87
C PHE A 148 32.40 -8.67 -4.84
N ILE A 149 31.78 -7.78 -5.64
CA ILE A 149 32.53 -6.88 -6.55
C ILE A 149 33.38 -5.85 -5.78
N ALA A 150 32.92 -5.42 -4.61
CA ALA A 150 33.60 -4.42 -3.78
C ALA A 150 34.72 -5.00 -2.89
N SER A 151 34.83 -6.34 -2.80
CA SER A 151 35.86 -7.06 -2.02
C SER A 151 37.15 -7.25 -2.81
#